data_AF-A0A441UVU4-F1
#
_entry.id   AF-A0A441UVU4-F1
#
_cell.length_a   1.000
_cell.length_b   1.000
_cell.length_c   1.000
_cell.angle_alpha   90.00
_cell.angle_beta   90.00
_cell.angle_gamma   90.00
#
_symmetry.space_group_name_H-M   'P 1'
#
loop_
_entity.id
_entity.type
_entity.pdbx_description
1 polymer ?
#
loop_
_entity_poly.entity_id
_entity_poly.type
_entity_poly.pdbx_seq_one_letter_code
_entity_poly.pdbx_strand_id
1 'polypeptide(L)'
;MFGFSGGGHFTHRFAILHPDRLWAASIGAPGSVTLLDPTRDWWVGIRDLPEKFGITFDAAALARVPVQMIVGDADLETWEITHTQGSTHWMPGANDAGQTRPERLRTLCRSFEEAGVRVRFDLLPGVAHERDAVLDPVKDFLAQALKERRNASR
;
A
#
# COMPACT_ATOMS: atom_id res chain seq x y z
N MET A 1 7.51 4.25 7.88
CA MET A 1 7.21 5.22 6.79
C MET A 1 5.71 5.43 6.74
N PHE A 2 5.25 6.65 6.52
CA PHE A 2 3.85 6.95 6.26
C PHE A 2 3.75 7.75 4.96
N GLY A 3 2.73 7.46 4.16
CA GLY A 3 2.36 8.27 3.01
C GLY A 3 0.88 8.17 2.73
N PHE A 4 0.30 9.28 2.26
CA PHE A 4 -1.12 9.40 1.93
C PHE A 4 -1.30 9.75 0.45
N SER A 5 -2.34 9.21 -0.20
CA SER A 5 -2.63 9.44 -1.62
C SER A 5 -1.44 9.07 -2.53
N GLY A 6 -0.85 10.01 -3.27
CA GLY A 6 0.39 9.77 -4.01
C GLY A 6 1.55 9.28 -3.13
N GLY A 7 1.63 9.73 -1.87
CA GLY A 7 2.57 9.19 -0.88
C GLY A 7 2.24 7.75 -0.46
N GLY A 8 0.96 7.37 -0.51
CA GLY A 8 0.52 5.98 -0.34
C GLY A 8 0.97 5.08 -1.50
N HIS A 9 1.00 5.62 -2.74
CA HIS A 9 1.60 4.91 -3.87
C HIS A 9 3.08 4.63 -3.59
N PHE A 10 3.82 5.66 -3.18
CA PHE A 10 5.23 5.54 -2.86
C PHE A 10 5.46 4.54 -1.72
N THR A 11 4.71 4.64 -0.63
CA THR A 11 4.96 3.85 0.60
C THR A 11 4.80 2.35 0.36
N HIS A 12 3.74 1.90 -0.32
CA HIS A 12 3.58 0.46 -0.57
C HIS A 12 4.60 -0.04 -1.59
N ARG A 13 4.91 0.74 -2.64
CA ARG A 13 5.94 0.40 -3.64
C ARG A 13 7.33 0.32 -3.03
N PHE A 14 7.66 1.25 -2.14
CA PHE A 14 8.91 1.23 -1.39
C PHE A 14 8.97 0.01 -0.45
N ALA A 15 7.85 -0.37 0.17
CA ALA A 15 7.79 -1.59 0.97
C ALA A 15 8.01 -2.86 0.14
N ILE A 16 7.46 -2.93 -1.08
CA ILE A 16 7.67 -4.04 -2.01
C ILE A 16 9.15 -4.16 -2.42
N LEU A 17 9.78 -3.03 -2.77
CA LEU A 17 11.13 -3.00 -3.32
C LEU A 17 12.23 -3.05 -2.23
N HIS A 18 11.97 -2.47 -1.06
CA HIS A 18 12.96 -2.26 0.00
C HIS A 18 12.40 -2.53 1.40
N PRO A 19 11.84 -3.74 1.66
CA PRO A 19 11.27 -4.07 2.96
C PRO A 19 12.32 -4.02 4.09
N ASP A 20 13.59 -4.29 3.80
CA ASP A 20 14.74 -4.24 4.72
C ASP A 20 15.04 -2.83 5.25
N ARG A 21 14.56 -1.79 4.56
CA ARG A 21 14.76 -0.38 4.95
C ARG A 21 13.64 0.17 5.82
N LEU A 22 12.67 -0.67 6.17
CA LEU A 22 11.48 -0.27 6.91
C LEU A 22 11.38 -1.00 8.24
N TRP A 23 11.05 -0.24 9.28
CA TRP A 23 10.64 -0.80 10.57
C TRP A 23 9.13 -0.86 10.73
N ALA A 24 8.39 -0.13 9.89
CA ALA A 24 6.93 -0.18 9.74
C ALA A 24 6.54 0.62 8.47
N ALA A 25 5.39 0.30 7.87
CA ALA A 25 4.79 1.04 6.77
C ALA A 25 3.31 1.35 7.06
N SER A 26 2.90 2.60 6.89
CA SER A 26 1.50 3.02 6.94
C SER A 26 1.10 3.60 5.59
N ILE A 27 0.19 2.93 4.91
CA ILE A 27 -0.22 3.17 3.53
C ILE A 27 -1.62 3.79 3.56
N GLY A 28 -1.68 5.10 3.32
CA GLY A 28 -2.92 5.88 3.35
C GLY A 28 -3.52 6.09 1.97
N ALA A 29 -4.74 5.61 1.75
CA ALA A 29 -5.61 5.95 0.61
C ALA A 29 -4.91 6.07 -0.77
N PRO A 30 -4.09 5.09 -1.20
CA PRO A 30 -3.43 5.16 -2.49
C PRO A 30 -4.45 5.11 -3.63
N GLY A 31 -4.39 6.09 -4.52
CA GLY A 31 -5.16 6.06 -5.76
C GLY A 31 -4.80 4.91 -6.70
N SER A 32 -3.51 4.54 -6.81
CA SER A 32 -3.02 3.44 -7.65
C SER A 32 -2.23 2.46 -6.78
N VAL A 33 -2.49 1.17 -6.96
CA VAL A 33 -1.85 0.11 -6.17
C VAL A 33 -1.09 -0.85 -7.08
N THR A 34 0.05 -1.32 -6.60
CA THR A 34 0.85 -2.38 -7.21
C THR A 34 0.58 -3.64 -6.41
N LEU A 35 -0.09 -4.61 -7.03
CA LEU A 35 -0.41 -5.89 -6.40
C LEU A 35 0.82 -6.80 -6.46
N LEU A 36 0.93 -7.74 -5.52
CA LEU A 36 1.98 -8.76 -5.48
C LEU A 36 1.69 -9.89 -6.49
N ASP A 37 1.29 -9.51 -7.71
CA ASP A 37 0.93 -10.42 -8.79
C ASP A 37 2.15 -10.68 -9.68
N PRO A 38 2.71 -11.91 -9.70
CA PRO A 38 3.87 -12.25 -10.50
C PRO A 38 3.55 -12.45 -11.98
N THR A 39 2.28 -12.37 -12.39
CA THR A 39 1.86 -12.53 -13.79
C THR A 39 1.76 -11.21 -14.54
N ARG A 40 1.87 -10.07 -13.84
CA ARG A 40 1.67 -8.73 -14.40
C ARG A 40 2.89 -7.84 -14.20
N ASP A 41 3.18 -7.02 -15.21
CA ASP A 41 4.29 -6.07 -15.17
C ASP A 41 4.00 -4.90 -14.24
N TRP A 42 5.08 -4.24 -13.83
CA TRP A 42 5.05 -2.97 -13.14
C TRP A 42 4.39 -1.89 -14.00
N TRP A 43 3.50 -1.07 -13.47
CA TRP A 43 3.24 -0.86 -12.04
C TRP A 43 2.04 -1.64 -11.49
N VAL A 44 1.34 -2.43 -12.29
CA VAL A 44 0.13 -3.16 -11.85
C VAL A 44 0.48 -4.40 -11.01
N GLY A 45 1.55 -5.10 -11.39
CA GLY A 45 2.10 -6.26 -10.67
C GLY A 45 3.60 -6.17 -10.42
N ILE A 46 4.21 -7.33 -10.14
CA ILE A 46 5.63 -7.46 -9.75
C ILE A 46 6.45 -8.42 -10.65
N ARG A 47 5.94 -8.78 -11.84
CA ARG A 47 6.60 -9.76 -12.71
C ARG A 47 8.00 -9.33 -13.14
N ASP A 48 8.16 -8.07 -13.53
CA ASP A 48 9.35 -7.53 -14.18
C ASP A 48 10.19 -6.60 -13.26
N LEU A 49 10.07 -6.81 -11.94
CA LEU A 49 10.92 -6.09 -10.97
C LEU A 49 12.43 -6.33 -11.20
N PRO A 50 12.90 -7.56 -11.50
CA PRO A 50 14.33 -7.79 -11.75
C PRO A 50 14.85 -6.94 -12.91
N GLU A 51 14.08 -6.83 -14.00
CA GLU A 51 14.46 -6.10 -15.21
C GLU A 51 14.40 -4.59 -15.00
N LYS A 52 13.38 -4.09 -14.29
CA LYS A 52 13.19 -2.64 -14.09
C LYS A 52 14.05 -2.04 -13.00
N PHE A 53 14.29 -2.80 -11.93
CA PHE A 53 14.90 -2.27 -10.71
C PHE A 53 16.14 -3.07 -10.25
N GLY A 54 16.43 -4.21 -10.85
CA GLY A 54 17.48 -5.11 -10.34
C GLY A 54 17.12 -5.73 -9.00
N ILE A 55 15.82 -5.83 -8.69
CA ILE A 55 15.30 -6.30 -7.40
C ILE A 55 14.39 -7.51 -7.62
N THR A 56 14.69 -8.60 -6.93
CA THR A 56 13.78 -9.75 -6.81
C THR A 56 12.85 -9.52 -5.62
N PHE A 57 11.55 -9.73 -5.82
CA PHE A 57 10.57 -9.61 -4.73
C PHE A 57 10.87 -10.62 -3.60
N ASP A 58 11.00 -10.12 -2.37
CA ASP A 58 11.22 -10.92 -1.16
C ASP A 58 10.00 -10.86 -0.25
N ALA A 59 9.07 -11.81 -0.45
CA ALA A 59 7.87 -11.95 0.36
C ALA A 59 8.19 -12.16 1.85
N ALA A 60 9.25 -12.92 2.16
CA ALA A 60 9.63 -13.20 3.54
C ALA A 60 10.16 -11.95 4.25
N ALA A 61 10.86 -11.07 3.53
CA ALA A 61 11.26 -9.77 4.07
C ALA A 61 10.07 -8.84 4.25
N LEU A 62 9.17 -8.76 3.27
CA LEU A 62 7.97 -7.94 3.39
C LEU A 62 7.08 -8.39 4.57
N ALA A 63 6.93 -9.70 4.78
CA ALA A 63 6.14 -10.27 5.89
C ALA A 63 6.67 -9.89 7.29
N ARG A 64 7.95 -9.49 7.40
CA ARG A 64 8.54 -9.00 8.65
C ARG A 64 8.24 -7.53 8.94
N VAL A 65 7.75 -6.77 7.96
CA VAL A 65 7.42 -5.36 8.11
C VAL A 65 6.02 -5.23 8.71
N PRO A 66 5.83 -4.58 9.87
CA PRO A 66 4.51 -4.19 10.32
C PRO A 66 3.85 -3.25 9.31
N VAL A 67 2.65 -3.57 8.83
CA VAL A 67 1.93 -2.76 7.85
C VAL A 67 0.57 -2.31 8.39
N GLN A 68 0.29 -1.02 8.24
CA GLN A 68 -1.05 -0.45 8.34
C GLN A 68 -1.51 -0.02 6.96
N MET A 69 -2.77 -0.31 6.64
CA MET A 69 -3.46 0.22 5.47
C MET A 69 -4.69 0.98 5.96
N ILE A 70 -4.75 2.27 5.67
CA ILE A 70 -5.78 3.17 6.21
C ILE A 70 -6.47 3.99 5.11
N VAL A 71 -7.79 4.07 5.18
CA VAL A 71 -8.63 4.82 4.23
C VAL A 71 -9.96 5.20 4.88
N GLY A 72 -10.56 6.31 4.45
CA GLY A 72 -11.93 6.65 4.83
C GLY A 72 -12.97 5.96 3.95
N ASP A 73 -14.10 5.54 4.50
CA ASP A 73 -15.15 4.86 3.73
C ASP A 73 -15.90 5.78 2.74
N ALA A 74 -15.82 7.10 2.92
CA ALA A 74 -16.39 8.10 2.03
C ALA A 74 -15.40 8.60 0.97
N ASP A 75 -14.20 8.01 0.87
CA ASP A 75 -13.20 8.31 -0.18
C ASP A 75 -13.57 7.62 -1.51
N LEU A 76 -14.71 8.04 -2.08
CA LEU A 76 -15.38 7.38 -3.21
C LEU A 76 -15.11 8.05 -4.56
N GLU A 77 -14.40 9.18 -4.57
CA GLU A 77 -14.08 9.92 -5.81
C GLU A 77 -13.14 9.12 -6.72
N THR A 78 -13.54 8.93 -7.98
CA THR A 78 -12.87 8.03 -8.93
C THR A 78 -12.08 8.74 -10.02
N TRP A 79 -12.36 10.03 -10.27
CA TRP A 79 -11.85 10.77 -11.43
C TRP A 79 -10.32 10.92 -11.43
N GLU A 80 -9.70 11.07 -10.26
CA GLU A 80 -8.23 11.18 -10.15
C GLU A 80 -7.49 9.85 -10.31
N ILE A 81 -8.18 8.73 -10.08
CA ILE A 81 -7.55 7.42 -9.89
C ILE A 81 -7.87 6.44 -11.01
N THR A 82 -8.89 6.73 -11.80
CA THR A 82 -9.27 5.90 -12.93
C THR A 82 -8.28 6.09 -14.06
N HIS A 83 -7.63 5.01 -14.47
CA HIS A 83 -6.71 5.04 -15.61
C HIS A 83 -7.50 4.82 -16.90
N THR A 84 -7.53 5.82 -17.78
CA THR A 84 -8.17 5.71 -19.10
C THR A 84 -7.22 5.04 -20.09
N GLN A 85 -7.72 4.14 -20.93
CA GLN A 85 -6.92 3.52 -22.00
C GLN A 85 -6.25 4.57 -22.89
N GLY A 86 -4.94 4.44 -23.09
CA GLY A 86 -4.13 5.39 -23.86
C GLY A 86 -3.59 6.57 -23.05
N SER A 87 -3.97 6.73 -21.78
CA SER A 87 -3.33 7.70 -20.88
C SER A 87 -1.90 7.29 -20.53
N THR A 88 -1.08 8.26 -20.09
CA THR A 88 0.35 8.05 -19.78
C THR A 88 0.63 6.92 -18.81
N HIS A 89 -0.27 6.67 -17.86
CA HIS A 89 -0.10 5.65 -16.82
C HIS A 89 -0.96 4.41 -17.02
N TRP A 90 -1.68 4.31 -18.14
CA TRP A 90 -2.50 3.15 -18.46
C TRP A 90 -1.66 1.89 -18.63
N MET A 91 -2.15 0.80 -18.04
CA MET A 91 -1.70 -0.56 -18.29
C MET A 91 -2.91 -1.49 -18.32
N PRO A 92 -2.85 -2.63 -19.03
CA PRO A 92 -3.88 -3.65 -18.96
C PRO A 92 -4.22 -3.98 -17.50
N GLY A 93 -5.48 -3.68 -17.15
CA GLY A 93 -6.11 -3.84 -15.84
C GLY A 93 -5.53 -3.01 -14.68
N ALA A 94 -5.03 -1.82 -15.00
CA ALA A 94 -4.73 -0.75 -14.03
C ALA A 94 -5.91 -0.36 -13.10
N ASN A 95 -7.14 -0.76 -13.45
CA ASN A 95 -8.35 -0.52 -12.66
C ASN A 95 -8.91 -1.78 -11.97
N ASP A 96 -8.29 -2.96 -12.14
CA ASP A 96 -8.83 -4.24 -11.62
C ASP A 96 -8.83 -4.29 -10.08
N ALA A 97 -7.99 -3.47 -9.44
CA ALA A 97 -7.90 -3.42 -8.00
C ALA A 97 -9.14 -2.81 -7.32
N GLY A 98 -10.00 -2.10 -8.07
CA GLY A 98 -11.20 -1.46 -7.56
C GLY A 98 -11.49 -0.12 -8.22
N GLN A 99 -12.73 0.35 -8.08
CA GLN A 99 -13.18 1.64 -8.59
C GLN A 99 -12.85 2.78 -7.64
N THR A 100 -12.90 2.54 -6.33
CA THR A 100 -12.69 3.54 -5.27
C THR A 100 -11.39 3.28 -4.49
N ARG A 101 -10.89 4.27 -3.74
CA ARG A 101 -9.69 4.09 -2.89
C ARG A 101 -9.91 3.02 -1.80
N PRO A 102 -11.08 2.91 -1.13
CA PRO A 102 -11.38 1.81 -0.22
C PRO A 102 -11.28 0.44 -0.88
N GLU A 103 -11.87 0.25 -2.06
CA GLU A 103 -11.81 -1.01 -2.79
C GLU A 103 -10.38 -1.36 -3.20
N ARG A 104 -9.65 -0.39 -3.75
CA ARG A 104 -8.23 -0.56 -4.14
C ARG A 104 -7.36 -0.92 -2.95
N LEU A 105 -7.55 -0.26 -1.81
CA LEU A 105 -6.79 -0.56 -0.60
C LEU A 105 -7.16 -1.92 0.00
N ARG A 106 -8.44 -2.32 -0.06
CA ARG A 106 -8.87 -3.68 0.31
C ARG A 106 -8.21 -4.74 -0.58
N THR A 107 -8.12 -4.52 -1.88
CA THR A 107 -7.45 -5.45 -2.79
C THR A 107 -5.94 -5.52 -2.53
N LEU A 108 -5.29 -4.38 -2.28
CA LEU A 108 -3.88 -4.34 -1.88
C LEU A 108 -3.65 -5.07 -0.54
N CYS A 109 -4.56 -4.90 0.43
CA CYS A 109 -4.52 -5.58 1.73
C CYS A 109 -4.52 -7.10 1.54
N ARG A 110 -5.48 -7.63 0.77
CA ARG A 110 -5.54 -9.07 0.48
C ARG A 110 -4.25 -9.56 -0.18
N SER A 111 -3.73 -8.82 -1.16
CA SER A 111 -2.49 -9.18 -1.84
C SER A 111 -1.29 -9.27 -0.88
N PHE A 112 -1.19 -8.35 0.08
CA PHE A 112 -0.15 -8.38 1.11
C PHE A 112 -0.36 -9.54 2.11
N GLU A 113 -1.60 -9.79 2.53
CA GLU A 113 -1.95 -10.89 3.43
C GLU A 113 -1.66 -12.26 2.80
N GLU A 114 -1.95 -12.44 1.51
CA GLU A 114 -1.62 -13.65 0.74
C GLU A 114 -0.11 -13.90 0.67
N ALA A 115 0.71 -12.84 0.70
CA ALA A 115 2.17 -12.93 0.80
C ALA A 115 2.68 -13.12 2.25
N GLY A 116 1.78 -13.32 3.22
CA GLY A 116 2.12 -13.57 4.62
C GLY A 116 2.34 -12.31 5.47
N VAL A 117 2.02 -11.12 4.96
CA VAL A 117 2.13 -9.87 5.71
C VAL A 117 0.96 -9.74 6.67
N ARG A 118 1.25 -9.43 7.95
CA ARG A 118 0.20 -9.03 8.89
C ARG A 118 -0.15 -7.56 8.65
N VAL A 119 -1.35 -7.31 8.12
CA VAL A 119 -1.85 -5.97 7.87
C VAL A 119 -2.85 -5.56 8.96
N ARG A 120 -2.67 -4.36 9.53
CA ARG A 120 -3.73 -3.65 10.24
C ARG A 120 -4.52 -2.83 9.22
N PHE A 121 -5.77 -3.19 8.98
CA PHE A 121 -6.65 -2.43 8.09
C PHE A 121 -7.58 -1.51 8.89
N ASP A 122 -7.41 -0.19 8.75
CA ASP A 122 -8.25 0.81 9.39
C ASP A 122 -9.18 1.47 8.34
N LEU A 123 -10.49 1.27 8.49
CA LEU A 123 -11.52 1.94 7.70
C LEU A 123 -12.18 3.03 8.55
N LEU A 124 -12.00 4.30 8.20
CA LEU A 124 -12.53 5.41 8.98
C LEU A 124 -13.93 5.81 8.51
N PRO A 125 -14.95 5.79 9.38
CA PRO A 125 -16.32 6.09 9.00
C PRO A 125 -16.53 7.58 8.72
N GLY A 126 -17.18 7.89 7.59
CA GLY A 126 -17.53 9.25 7.17
C GLY A 126 -16.35 10.10 6.68
N VAL A 127 -15.15 9.54 6.59
CA VAL A 127 -13.95 10.26 6.17
C VAL A 127 -13.80 10.17 4.65
N ALA A 128 -13.68 11.30 3.97
CA ALA A 128 -13.41 11.37 2.54
C ALA A 128 -11.90 11.29 2.25
N HIS A 129 -11.41 11.96 1.20
CA HIS A 129 -9.99 12.00 0.87
C HIS A 129 -9.19 13.00 1.73
N GLU A 130 -9.22 12.80 3.05
CA GLU A 130 -8.72 13.78 4.04
C GLU A 130 -7.50 13.24 4.81
N ARG A 131 -6.32 13.78 4.50
CA ARG A 131 -5.06 13.35 5.14
C ARG A 131 -5.07 13.56 6.65
N ASP A 132 -5.58 14.68 7.13
CA ASP A 132 -5.45 15.03 8.55
C ASP A 132 -6.28 14.09 9.44
N ALA A 133 -7.43 13.62 8.94
CA ALA A 133 -8.30 12.67 9.63
C ALA A 133 -7.64 11.31 9.89
N VAL A 134 -6.63 10.92 9.12
CA VAL A 134 -5.93 9.63 9.32
C VAL A 134 -4.72 9.73 10.26
N LEU A 135 -4.27 10.95 10.61
CA LEU A 135 -2.98 11.12 11.28
C LEU A 135 -2.92 10.51 12.68
N ASP A 136 -3.99 10.56 13.45
CA ASP A 136 -3.98 10.03 14.81
C ASP A 136 -3.93 8.48 14.82
N PRO A 137 -4.78 7.76 14.07
CA PRO A 137 -4.61 6.31 13.90
C PRO A 137 -3.24 5.89 13.35
N VAL A 138 -2.63 6.71 12.49
CA VAL A 138 -1.28 6.47 11.95
C VAL A 138 -0.20 6.62 13.02
N LYS A 139 -0.27 7.69 13.82
CA LYS A 139 0.66 7.91 14.94
C LYS A 139 0.57 6.76 15.94
N ASP A 140 -0.65 6.32 16.27
CA ASP A 140 -0.89 5.22 17.19
C ASP A 140 -0.23 3.92 16.71
N PHE A 141 -0.45 3.57 15.44
CA PHE A 141 0.18 2.40 14.82
C PHE A 141 1.72 2.49 14.85
N LEU A 142 2.29 3.62 14.43
CA LEU A 142 3.74 3.79 14.38
C LEU A 142 4.37 3.79 15.78
N ALA A 143 3.69 4.39 16.77
CA ALA A 143 4.14 4.38 18.17
C ALA A 143 4.15 2.95 18.73
N GLN A 144 3.11 2.16 18.44
CA GLN A 144 3.05 0.74 18.82
C GLN A 144 4.17 -0.07 18.17
N ALA A 145 4.35 0.05 16.85
CA ALA A 145 5.40 -0.65 16.12
C ALA A 145 6.81 -0.28 16.64
N LEU A 146 7.03 0.99 17.00
CA LEU A 146 8.29 1.44 17.59
C LEU A 146 8.54 0.80 18.97
N LYS A 147 7.49 0.69 19.79
CA LYS A 147 7.57 0.07 21.12
C LYS A 147 7.90 -1.42 21.01
N GLU A 148 7.23 -2.14 20.13
CA GLU A 148 7.48 -3.57 19.86
C GLU A 148 8.91 -3.80 19.37
N ARG A 149 9.39 -3.00 18.43
CA ARG A 149 10.77 -3.07 17.93
C ARG A 149 11.80 -2.87 19.06
N ARG A 150 11.59 -1.88 19.92
CA ARG A 150 12.48 -1.60 21.07
C ARG A 150 12.52 -2.76 22.06
N ASN A 151 11.40 -3.45 22.25
CA ASN A 151 11.33 -4.61 23.14
C ASN A 151 12.01 -5.85 22.53
N ALA A 152 11.91 -6.05 21.22
CA ALA A 152 12.58 -7.17 20.53
C ALA A 152 14.10 -7.02 20.40
N SER A 153 14.63 -5.81 20.63
CA SER A 153 16.08 -5.53 20.61
C SER A 153 16.73 -5.59 22.01
N ARG A 154 15.97 -5.95 23.04
CA ARG A 154 16.44 -6.20 24.40
C ARG A 154 16.54 -7.69 24.63
#